data_AF-A0A6M0CIQ8-F1
#
_entry.id   AF-A0A6M0CIQ8-F1
#
_cell.length_a   1.000
_cell.length_b   1.000
_cell.length_c   1.000
_cell.angle_alpha   90.00
_cell.angle_beta   90.00
_cell.angle_gamma   90.00
#
_symmetry.space_group_name_H-M   'P 1'
#
loop_
_entity.id
_entity.type
_entity.pdbx_description
1 polymer ?
#
loop_
_entity_poly.entity_id
_entity_poly.type
_entity_poly.pdbx_seq_one_letter_code
_entity_poly.pdbx_strand_id
1 'polypeptide(L)'
;MNDSNLKKDPKAGRVIGIVLLVIGGALTGILIVLVTTAQSLPKLLVAGPSLVGLGIGMFFFPGTNCTYKEMNRLGSKKGLHLLWSDAPILHRIIWIIGGIIGLAVSFKIMIAEGFLAAL
;
A
#
# COMPACT_ATOMS: atom_id res chain seq x y z
N MET A 1 -24.33 32.49 -13.29
CA MET A 1 -24.49 31.58 -12.14
C MET A 1 -23.24 30.71 -12.13
N ASN A 2 -22.32 31.04 -11.23
CA ASN A 2 -20.91 30.65 -11.28
C ASN A 2 -20.66 29.34 -10.49
N ASP A 3 -19.68 28.58 -10.95
CA ASP A 3 -18.90 27.58 -10.21
C ASP A 3 -19.53 26.23 -9.85
N SER A 4 -19.82 25.41 -10.86
CA SER A 4 -19.92 23.93 -10.71
C SER A 4 -18.54 23.23 -10.68
N ASN A 5 -17.45 23.97 -10.42
CA ASN A 5 -16.10 23.42 -10.21
C ASN A 5 -15.86 23.05 -8.74
N LEU A 6 -16.83 22.37 -8.10
CA LEU A 6 -16.56 21.65 -6.86
C LEU A 6 -15.57 20.52 -7.20
N LYS A 7 -14.26 20.82 -7.13
CA LYS A 7 -13.19 19.83 -7.08
C LYS A 7 -13.59 18.82 -6.01
N LYS A 8 -14.08 17.66 -6.43
CA LYS A 8 -14.38 16.55 -5.53
C LYS A 8 -13.06 16.20 -4.85
N ASP A 9 -12.96 16.52 -3.57
CA ASP A 9 -11.76 16.23 -2.81
C ASP A 9 -11.46 14.72 -2.89
N PRO A 10 -10.21 14.32 -3.19
CA PRO A 10 -9.90 12.94 -3.42
C PRO A 10 -10.12 12.11 -2.14
N LYS A 11 -10.69 10.91 -2.30
CA LYS A 11 -10.87 9.96 -1.21
C LYS A 11 -9.53 9.63 -0.57
N ALA A 12 -9.50 9.64 0.76
CA ALA A 12 -8.28 9.41 1.54
C ALA A 12 -7.61 8.08 1.17
N GLY A 13 -8.38 7.00 1.07
CA GLY A 13 -7.84 5.68 0.69
C GLY A 13 -7.20 5.65 -0.68
N ARG A 14 -7.71 6.40 -1.67
CA ARG A 14 -7.07 6.47 -3.00
C ARG A 14 -5.74 7.23 -2.94
N VAL A 15 -5.68 8.33 -2.19
CA VAL A 15 -4.44 9.09 -2.00
C VAL A 15 -3.39 8.25 -1.29
N ILE A 16 -3.78 7.57 -0.21
CA ILE A 16 -2.90 6.63 0.51
C ILE A 16 -2.46 5.50 -0.41
N GLY A 17 -3.37 4.93 -1.19
CA GLY A 17 -3.06 3.90 -2.17
C GLY A 17 -1.98 4.34 -3.17
N ILE A 18 -2.07 5.57 -3.71
CA ILE A 18 -1.05 6.14 -4.59
C ILE A 18 0.29 6.27 -3.86
N VAL A 19 0.30 6.78 -2.63
CA VAL A 19 1.53 6.91 -1.83
C VAL A 19 2.17 5.54 -1.59
N LEU A 20 1.36 4.52 -1.27
CA LEU A 20 1.82 3.15 -1.07
C LEU A 20 2.37 2.53 -2.37
N LEU A 21 1.75 2.82 -3.52
CA LEU A 21 2.26 2.38 -4.82
C LEU A 21 3.62 3.01 -5.15
N VAL A 22 3.79 4.31 -4.88
CA VAL A 22 5.05 5.02 -5.15
C VAL A 22 6.15 4.49 -4.24
N ILE A 23 5.91 4.44 -2.92
CA ILE A 23 6.90 3.96 -1.95
C ILE A 23 7.18 2.47 -2.15
N GLY A 24 6.13 1.66 -2.28
CA GLY A 24 6.25 0.23 -2.51
C GLY A 24 6.95 -0.11 -3.82
N GLY A 25 6.65 0.63 -4.89
CA GLY A 25 7.30 0.47 -6.20
C GLY A 25 8.79 0.81 -6.13
N ALA A 26 9.15 1.91 -5.47
CA ALA A 26 10.56 2.28 -5.27
C ALA A 26 11.31 1.21 -4.45
N LEU A 27 10.74 0.74 -3.34
CA LEU A 27 11.33 -0.32 -2.52
C LEU A 27 11.45 -1.64 -3.28
N THR A 28 10.46 -1.98 -4.10
CA THR A 28 10.47 -3.19 -4.94
C THR A 28 11.52 -3.09 -6.05
N GLY A 29 11.69 -1.91 -6.65
CA GLY A 29 12.76 -1.67 -7.62
C GLY A 29 14.14 -1.84 -7.01
N ILE A 30 14.37 -1.25 -5.82
CA ILE A 30 15.61 -1.41 -5.07
C ILE A 30 15.83 -2.89 -4.68
N LEU A 31 14.77 -3.58 -4.26
CA LEU A 31 14.81 -5.00 -3.95
C LEU A 31 15.32 -5.82 -5.14
N ILE A 32 14.75 -5.61 -6.33
CA ILE A 32 15.15 -6.33 -7.55
C ILE A 32 16.62 -6.06 -7.89
N VAL A 33 17.05 -4.79 -7.84
CA VAL A 33 18.46 -4.44 -8.12
C VAL A 33 19.39 -5.16 -7.14
N LEU A 34 19.10 -5.11 -5.83
CA LEU A 34 19.96 -5.73 -4.82
C LEU A 34 20.00 -7.25 -4.90
N VAL A 35 18.88 -7.90 -5.26
CA VAL A 35 18.88 -9.34 -5.56
C VAL A 35 19.90 -9.66 -6.65
N THR A 36 19.98 -8.83 -7.69
CA THR A 36 20.88 -9.07 -8.83
C THR A 36 22.34 -8.65 -8.59
N THR A 37 22.61 -7.76 -7.63
CA THR A 37 23.95 -7.15 -7.46
C THR A 37 24.62 -7.39 -6.12
N ALA A 38 23.89 -7.84 -5.09
CA ALA A 38 24.38 -7.89 -3.72
C ALA A 38 24.18 -9.26 -3.05
N GLN A 39 25.12 -9.65 -2.18
CA GLN A 39 25.06 -10.89 -1.40
C GLN A 39 24.23 -10.77 -0.10
N SER A 40 23.68 -9.59 0.20
CA SER A 40 22.86 -9.39 1.40
C SER A 40 21.68 -8.48 1.13
N LEU A 41 20.53 -8.85 1.69
CA LEU A 41 19.26 -8.19 1.42
C LEU A 41 18.69 -7.57 2.70
N PRO A 42 18.52 -6.24 2.76
CA PRO A 42 17.86 -5.59 3.89
C PRO A 42 16.42 -6.10 4.06
N LYS A 43 16.10 -6.64 5.25
CA LYS A 43 14.78 -7.24 5.56
C LYS A 43 13.60 -6.29 5.33
N LEU A 44 13.82 -4.97 5.41
CA LEU A 44 12.77 -3.97 5.17
C LEU A 44 12.32 -3.91 3.70
N LEU A 45 13.17 -4.28 2.75
CA LEU A 45 12.84 -4.23 1.31
C LEU A 45 11.82 -5.28 0.89
N VAL A 46 11.68 -6.34 1.69
CA VAL A 46 10.63 -7.37 1.56
C VAL A 46 9.24 -6.76 1.69
N ALA A 47 9.10 -5.63 2.39
CA ALA A 47 7.83 -4.91 2.51
C ALA A 47 7.44 -4.20 1.21
N GLY A 48 8.35 -4.01 0.25
CA GLY A 48 8.08 -3.30 -1.02
C GLY A 48 6.89 -3.90 -1.78
N PRO A 49 6.96 -5.19 -2.19
CA PRO A 49 5.85 -5.83 -2.91
C PRO A 49 4.54 -5.87 -2.10
N SER A 50 4.62 -6.00 -0.76
CA SER A 50 3.44 -5.92 0.13
C SER A 50 2.79 -4.52 0.11
N LEU A 51 3.59 -3.46 0.13
CA LEU A 51 3.11 -2.08 0.03
C LEU A 51 2.50 -1.81 -1.36
N VAL A 52 3.06 -2.38 -2.42
CA VAL A 52 2.45 -2.32 -3.77
C VAL A 52 1.10 -3.01 -3.76
N GLY A 53 1.00 -4.25 -3.27
CA GLY A 53 -0.25 -5.00 -3.21
C GLY A 53 -1.34 -4.29 -2.40
N LEU A 54 -0.96 -3.77 -1.22
CA LEU A 54 -1.85 -2.93 -0.40
C LEU A 54 -2.25 -1.65 -1.14
N GLY A 55 -1.32 -1.00 -1.83
CA GLY A 55 -1.54 0.22 -2.60
C GLY A 55 -2.53 0.02 -3.75
N ILE A 56 -2.40 -1.09 -4.50
CA ILE A 56 -3.38 -1.49 -5.54
C ILE A 56 -4.76 -1.66 -4.89
N GLY A 57 -4.84 -2.40 -3.78
CA GLY A 57 -6.08 -2.62 -3.06
C GLY A 57 -6.75 -1.32 -2.63
N MET A 58 -6.00 -0.41 -2.02
CA MET A 58 -6.50 0.90 -1.58
C MET A 58 -6.83 1.86 -2.74
N PHE A 59 -6.17 1.73 -3.90
CA PHE A 59 -6.44 2.55 -5.07
C PHE A 59 -7.79 2.24 -5.72
N PHE A 60 -8.08 0.95 -5.91
CA PHE A 60 -9.34 0.47 -6.50
C PHE A 60 -10.48 0.45 -5.49
N PHE A 61 -10.17 0.10 -4.25
CA PHE A 61 -11.13 -0.02 -3.16
C PHE A 61 -10.77 0.97 -2.05
N PRO A 62 -11.04 2.29 -2.21
CA PRO A 62 -10.58 3.33 -1.29
C PRO A 62 -11.25 3.31 0.09
N GLY A 63 -12.23 2.45 0.29
CA GLY A 63 -12.89 2.24 1.58
C GLY A 63 -14.04 3.22 1.71
N THR A 64 -13.91 4.14 2.65
CA THR A 64 -14.94 5.11 3.02
C THR A 64 -15.05 6.26 2.02
N ASN A 65 -16.04 7.12 2.22
CA ASN A 65 -16.13 8.41 1.54
C ASN A 65 -15.32 9.53 2.24
N CYS A 66 -14.51 9.20 3.26
CA CYS A 66 -13.65 10.15 3.94
C CYS A 66 -12.65 10.77 2.96
N THR A 67 -12.58 12.10 2.95
CA THR A 67 -11.67 12.84 2.07
C THR A 67 -10.29 12.99 2.72
N TYR A 68 -9.26 13.16 1.91
CA TYR A 68 -7.90 13.34 2.43
C TYR A 68 -7.78 14.58 3.35
N LYS A 69 -8.50 15.66 3.06
CA LYS A 69 -8.54 16.87 3.91
C LYS A 69 -9.16 16.60 5.26
N GLU A 70 -10.26 15.86 5.31
CA GLU A 70 -10.95 15.50 6.54
C GLU A 70 -10.07 14.60 7.42
N MET A 71 -9.38 13.65 6.80
CA MET A 71 -8.40 12.80 7.47
C MET A 71 -7.24 13.63 8.06
N ASN A 72 -6.73 14.61 7.31
CA ASN A 72 -5.65 15.48 7.77
C ASN A 72 -6.10 16.41 8.91
N ARG A 73 -7.36 16.88 8.89
CA ARG A 73 -7.95 17.71 9.95
C ARG A 73 -8.10 16.95 11.27
N LEU A 74 -8.43 15.65 11.22
CA LEU A 74 -8.56 14.78 12.39
C LEU A 74 -7.19 14.29 12.92
N GLY A 75 -6.12 14.48 12.14
CA GLY A 75 -4.77 14.00 12.42
C GLY A 75 -4.57 12.52 12.06
N SER A 76 -3.32 12.14 11.77
CA SER A 76 -3.00 10.82 11.16
C SER A 76 -3.52 9.62 11.95
N LYS A 77 -3.48 9.63 13.29
CA LYS A 77 -3.97 8.49 14.10
C LYS A 77 -5.49 8.31 13.99
N LYS A 78 -6.26 9.38 14.22
CA LYS A 78 -7.73 9.31 14.17
C LYS A 78 -8.24 9.15 12.75
N GLY A 79 -7.62 9.84 11.79
CA GLY A 79 -7.95 9.74 10.38
C GLY A 79 -7.70 8.33 9.81
N LEU A 80 -6.58 7.69 10.17
CA LEU A 80 -6.29 6.31 9.77
C LEU A 80 -7.24 5.32 10.45
N HIS A 81 -7.56 5.54 11.74
CA HIS A 81 -8.55 4.72 12.43
C HIS A 81 -9.91 4.80 11.72
N LEU A 82 -10.36 6.00 11.36
CA LEU A 82 -11.63 6.21 10.65
C LEU A 82 -11.64 5.58 9.26
N LEU A 83 -10.52 5.67 8.53
CA LEU A 83 -10.35 4.99 7.25
C LEU A 83 -10.52 3.47 7.38
N TRP A 84 -10.05 2.89 8.48
CA TRP A 84 -10.15 1.46 8.74
C TRP A 84 -11.48 1.03 9.33
N SER A 85 -11.99 1.71 10.37
CA SER A 85 -13.20 1.35 11.10
C SER A 85 -14.42 1.39 10.20
N ASP A 86 -14.53 2.45 9.41
CA ASP A 86 -15.71 2.74 8.62
C ASP A 86 -15.63 2.13 7.21
N ALA A 87 -14.48 1.56 6.84
CA ALA A 87 -14.35 0.89 5.55
C ALA A 87 -15.25 -0.36 5.49
N PRO A 88 -15.93 -0.58 4.35
CA PRO A 88 -16.66 -1.82 4.11
C PRO A 88 -15.76 -3.04 4.35
N ILE A 89 -16.32 -4.09 4.96
CA ILE A 89 -15.58 -5.32 5.27
C ILE A 89 -14.86 -5.86 4.03
N LEU A 90 -15.53 -5.85 2.87
CA LEU A 90 -14.95 -6.31 1.60
C LEU A 90 -13.67 -5.54 1.23
N HIS A 91 -13.65 -4.23 1.43
CA HIS A 91 -12.47 -3.41 1.11
C HIS A 91 -11.30 -3.75 2.04
N ARG A 92 -11.57 -3.89 3.35
CA ARG A 92 -10.55 -4.33 4.32
C ARG A 92 -9.97 -5.70 3.95
N ILE A 93 -10.84 -6.64 3.56
CA ILE A 93 -10.41 -7.96 3.10
C ILE A 93 -9.50 -7.83 1.87
N ILE A 94 -9.88 -7.03 0.87
CA ILE A 94 -9.06 -6.80 -0.33
C ILE A 94 -7.70 -6.19 0.02
N TRP A 95 -7.65 -5.25 0.97
CA TRP A 95 -6.40 -4.64 1.42
C TRP A 95 -5.48 -5.65 2.09
N ILE A 96 -6.03 -6.48 2.98
CA ILE A 96 -5.30 -7.55 3.67
C ILE A 96 -4.79 -8.57 2.65
N ILE A 97 -5.65 -9.05 1.75
CA ILE A 97 -5.27 -10.00 0.70
C ILE A 97 -4.19 -9.40 -0.20
N GLY A 98 -4.32 -8.14 -0.61
CA GLY A 98 -3.32 -7.45 -1.40
C GLY A 98 -1.95 -7.41 -0.70
N GLY A 99 -1.93 -7.09 0.60
CA GLY A 99 -0.71 -7.13 1.41
C GLY A 99 -0.10 -8.54 1.50
N ILE A 100 -0.93 -9.56 1.74
CA ILE A 100 -0.50 -10.98 1.83
C ILE A 100 0.06 -11.46 0.49
N ILE A 101 -0.59 -11.16 -0.63
CA ILE A 101 -0.11 -11.52 -1.97
C ILE A 101 1.26 -10.89 -2.21
N GLY A 102 1.42 -9.60 -1.91
CA GLY A 102 2.71 -8.93 -2.04
C GLY A 102 3.79 -9.58 -1.16
N LEU A 103 3.45 -9.95 0.08
CA LEU A 103 4.37 -10.65 0.98
C LEU A 103 4.80 -12.02 0.42
N ALA A 104 3.85 -12.78 -0.12
CA ALA A 104 4.12 -14.08 -0.74
C ALA A 104 5.03 -13.94 -1.96
N VAL A 105 4.85 -12.89 -2.77
CA VAL A 105 5.77 -12.57 -3.88
C VAL A 105 7.16 -12.27 -3.35
N SER A 106 7.30 -11.43 -2.32
CA SER A 106 8.60 -11.14 -1.72
C SER A 106 9.31 -12.39 -1.22
N PHE A 107 8.60 -13.28 -0.50
CA PHE A 107 9.18 -14.53 -0.03
C PHE A 107 9.57 -15.47 -1.16
N LYS A 108 8.75 -15.57 -2.21
CA LYS A 108 9.12 -16.36 -3.40
C LYS A 108 10.42 -15.88 -4.03
N ILE A 109 10.59 -14.56 -4.18
CA ILE A 109 11.83 -13.98 -4.70
C ILE A 109 13.00 -14.32 -3.77
N MET A 110 12.86 -14.11 -2.47
CA MET A 110 13.94 -14.39 -1.52
C MET A 110 14.36 -15.85 -1.45
N ILE A 111 13.41 -16.79 -1.54
CA ILE A 111 13.70 -18.23 -1.56
C ILE A 111 14.41 -18.61 -2.86
N ALA A 112 13.93 -18.12 -4.00
CA ALA A 112 14.54 -18.40 -5.31
C ALA A 112 16.00 -17.94 -5.39
N GLU A 113 16.32 -16.85 -4.71
CA GLU A 113 17.63 -16.20 -4.74
C GLU A 113 18.53 -16.60 -3.55
N GLY A 114 18.11 -17.59 -2.75
CA GLY A 114 18.91 -18.16 -1.66
C GLY A 114 19.04 -17.29 -0.41
N PHE A 115 18.27 -16.20 -0.29
CA PHE A 115 18.28 -15.33 0.90
C PHE A 115 17.51 -15.92 2.09
N LEU A 116 16.63 -16.89 1.85
CA LEU A 116 15.91 -17.65 2.86
C LEU A 116 16.06 -19.14 2.56
N ALA A 117 16.39 -19.94 3.57
CA ALA A 117 16.31 -21.39 3.46
C ALA A 117 14.84 -21.78 3.22
N ALA A 118 14.59 -22.62 2.19
CA ALA A 118 13.30 -23.26 2.04
C ALA A 118 13.03 -24.10 3.30
N LEU A 119 11.93 -23.79 3.99
CA LEU A 119 11.52 -24.48 5.22
C LEU A 119 10.96 -25.86 4.89
#